data_AF-A0A2C9LYW9-F1
#
_entry.id   AF-A0A2C9LYW9-F1
#
_cell.length_a   1.000
_cell.length_b   1.000
_cell.length_c   1.000
_cell.angle_alpha   90.00
_cell.angle_beta   90.00
_cell.angle_gamma   90.00
#
_symmetry.space_group_name_H-M   'P 1'
#
loop_
_entity.id
_entity.type
_entity.pdbx_description
1 polymer ?
#
loop_
_entity_poly.entity_id
_entity_poly.type
_entity_poly.pdbx_seq_one_letter_code
_entity_poly.pdbx_strand_id
1 'polypeptide(L)'
;LPRSFLRLIKTPMFVLMIIDICAISMPLSGMYMFRNIYITMEYNVPMSEVAMATSVTSAVGTAGGTILSTWLASKAKSKLALQWIIMGTYLIQVAVNPLFLIFGCDNKSVYGASGSIGLPINLTAGCDCSNSKQLLSCGDDGNNYLSPCHAGCTGVNGKIFTHCQGLVNSSFGTSVTPGLCSTDCHDNFLLYVILHGVQYLVESGTMIPRWLLMLRIVEPQDRGFATSFFIFFYNIMSIPSSNVFGQFIDNACLIWDGQVCNLYNRDSIRRAL
;
A
#
# COMPACT_ATOMS: atom_id res chain seq x y z
N LEU A 1 28.74 19.88 23.48
CA LEU A 1 28.12 19.39 22.23
C LEU A 1 29.11 18.97 21.13
N PRO A 2 30.14 19.73 20.72
CA PRO A 2 30.91 19.36 19.52
C PRO A 2 31.74 18.07 19.68
N ARG A 3 32.21 17.75 20.90
CA ARG A 3 33.04 16.55 21.14
C ARG A 3 32.25 15.23 21.07
N SER A 4 31.06 15.16 21.68
CA SER A 4 30.18 13.98 21.59
C SER A 4 29.75 13.72 20.14
N PHE A 5 29.33 14.77 19.43
CA PHE A 5 28.93 14.68 18.02
C PHE A 5 30.06 14.15 17.12
N LEU A 6 31.28 14.69 17.24
CA LEU A 6 32.43 14.20 16.47
C LEU A 6 32.77 12.74 16.79
N ARG A 7 32.59 12.30 18.04
CA ARG A 7 32.89 10.91 18.45
C ARG A 7 31.91 9.92 17.82
N LEU A 8 30.64 10.28 17.76
CA LEU A 8 29.59 9.48 17.13
C LEU A 8 29.83 9.30 15.64
N ILE A 9 30.12 10.38 14.92
CA ILE A 9 30.39 10.34 13.47
C ILE A 9 31.69 9.59 13.15
N LYS A 10 32.69 9.65 14.03
CA LYS A 10 33.94 8.87 13.87
C LYS A 10 33.75 7.36 14.07
N THR A 11 32.60 6.92 14.59
CA THR A 11 32.32 5.49 14.77
C THR A 11 31.65 4.94 13.50
N PRO A 12 32.36 4.16 12.67
CA PRO A 12 31.85 3.76 11.34
C PRO A 12 30.55 2.94 11.43
N MET A 13 30.40 2.09 12.46
CA MET A 13 29.17 1.31 12.67
C MET A 13 27.96 2.19 12.98
N PHE A 14 28.15 3.33 13.64
CA PHE A 14 27.04 4.25 13.93
C PHE A 14 26.59 4.96 12.66
N VAL A 15 27.53 5.40 11.82
CA VAL A 15 27.22 6.01 10.52
C VAL A 15 26.46 5.03 9.62
N LEU A 16 26.87 3.75 9.57
CA LEU A 16 26.14 2.72 8.82
C LEU A 16 24.71 2.53 9.33
N MET A 17 24.46 2.58 10.65
CA MET A 17 23.11 2.52 11.19
C MET A 17 22.26 3.75 10.85
N ILE A 18 22.87 4.93 10.71
CA ILE A 18 22.17 6.13 10.25
C ILE A 18 21.81 6.02 8.77
N ILE A 19 22.70 5.50 7.92
CA ILE A 19 22.40 5.25 6.50
C ILE A 19 21.28 4.21 6.38
N ASP A 20 21.34 3.12 7.15
CA ASP A 20 20.32 2.07 7.22
C ASP A 20 18.93 2.64 7.56
N ILE A 21 18.81 3.42 8.63
CA ILE A 21 17.51 3.98 9.01
C ILE A 21 16.97 4.97 7.99
N CYS A 22 17.83 5.76 7.34
CA CYS A 22 17.41 6.65 6.25
C CYS A 22 16.86 5.87 5.06
N ALA A 23 17.54 4.79 4.67
CA ALA A 23 17.13 3.95 3.54
C ALA A 23 15.78 3.24 3.79
N ILE A 24 15.48 2.88 5.04
CA ILE A 24 14.27 2.13 5.40
C ILE A 24 13.10 3.05 5.70
N SER A 25 13.34 4.17 6.40
CA SER A 25 12.28 5.08 6.86
C SER A 25 11.49 5.70 5.71
N MET A 26 12.13 5.94 4.56
CA MET A 26 11.47 6.48 3.38
C MET A 26 10.44 5.49 2.81
N PRO A 27 10.76 4.26 2.37
CA PRO A 27 9.74 3.30 1.95
C PRO A 27 8.68 3.03 3.04
N LEU A 28 9.12 2.85 4.29
CA LEU A 28 8.23 2.50 5.39
C LEU A 28 7.11 3.53 5.56
N SER A 29 7.47 4.81 5.72
CA SER A 29 6.50 5.87 6.00
C SER A 29 5.46 6.05 4.90
N GLY A 30 5.90 5.95 3.64
CA GLY A 30 5.04 6.13 2.47
C GLY A 30 4.10 4.96 2.29
N MET A 31 4.62 3.73 2.41
CA MET A 31 3.79 2.54 2.36
C MET A 31 2.74 2.55 3.48
N TYR A 32 3.08 2.89 4.72
CA TYR A 32 2.12 2.90 5.83
C TYR A 32 0.90 3.80 5.57
N MET A 33 1.11 4.99 4.99
CA MET A 33 0.03 5.95 4.75
C MET A 33 -0.92 5.51 3.63
N PHE A 34 -0.37 5.00 2.52
CA PHE A 34 -1.15 4.72 1.32
C PHE A 34 -1.58 3.25 1.17
N ARG A 35 -1.04 2.33 1.99
CA ARG A 35 -1.30 0.88 1.87
C ARG A 35 -2.77 0.50 1.99
N ASN A 36 -3.52 1.07 2.95
CA ASN A 36 -4.94 0.71 3.09
C ASN A 36 -5.77 1.15 1.87
N ILE A 37 -5.49 2.36 1.35
CA ILE A 37 -6.12 2.86 0.12
C ILE A 37 -5.76 1.95 -1.05
N TYR A 38 -4.49 1.59 -1.18
CA TYR A 38 -4.01 0.65 -2.20
C TYR A 38 -4.77 -0.67 -2.14
N ILE A 39 -4.83 -1.34 -1.00
CA ILE A 39 -5.49 -2.66 -0.85
C ILE A 39 -6.98 -2.55 -1.19
N THR A 40 -7.64 -1.48 -0.75
CA THR A 40 -9.05 -1.22 -1.10
C THR A 40 -9.25 -1.11 -2.62
N MET A 41 -8.39 -0.36 -3.32
CA MET A 41 -8.51 -0.17 -4.77
C MET A 41 -8.09 -1.41 -5.57
N GLU A 42 -7.08 -2.13 -5.08
CA GLU A 42 -6.50 -3.32 -5.71
C GLU A 42 -7.49 -4.48 -5.67
N TYR A 43 -8.06 -4.80 -4.50
CA TYR A 43 -8.94 -5.95 -4.34
C TYR A 43 -10.44 -5.61 -4.41
N ASN A 44 -10.78 -4.33 -4.55
CA ASN A 44 -12.17 -3.82 -4.52
C ASN A 44 -12.92 -4.25 -3.24
N VAL A 45 -12.23 -4.22 -2.09
CA VAL A 45 -12.77 -4.58 -0.77
C VAL A 45 -13.04 -3.31 0.03
N PRO A 46 -14.15 -3.21 0.77
CA PRO A 46 -14.47 -2.02 1.55
C PRO A 46 -13.36 -1.67 2.56
N MET A 47 -13.09 -0.37 2.71
CA MET A 47 -11.99 0.15 3.53
C MET A 47 -12.04 -0.31 4.99
N SER A 48 -13.24 -0.53 5.56
CA SER A 48 -13.41 -1.05 6.92
C SER A 48 -12.87 -2.47 7.10
N GLU A 49 -13.11 -3.35 6.12
CA GLU A 49 -12.61 -4.73 6.16
C GLU A 49 -11.10 -4.78 5.97
N VAL A 50 -10.59 -3.99 5.02
CA VAL A 50 -9.15 -3.84 4.79
C VAL A 50 -8.45 -3.35 6.06
N ALA A 51 -8.96 -2.27 6.68
CA ALA A 51 -8.38 -1.69 7.89
C ALA A 51 -8.39 -2.67 9.06
N MET A 52 -9.46 -3.46 9.22
CA MET A 52 -9.55 -4.49 10.25
C MET A 52 -8.53 -5.61 9.99
N ALA A 53 -8.42 -6.11 8.75
CA ALA A 53 -7.48 -7.17 8.41
C ALA A 53 -6.02 -6.72 8.57
N THR A 54 -5.65 -5.52 8.11
CA THR A 54 -4.28 -4.99 8.22
C THR A 54 -3.90 -4.65 9.65
N SER A 55 -4.82 -4.10 10.45
CA SER A 55 -4.56 -3.82 11.87
C SER A 55 -4.39 -5.10 12.70
N VAL A 56 -5.21 -6.12 12.48
CA VAL A 56 -5.08 -7.41 13.18
C VAL A 56 -3.77 -8.10 12.80
N THR A 57 -3.46 -8.17 11.51
CA THR A 57 -2.22 -8.83 11.05
C THR A 57 -0.96 -8.09 11.47
N SER A 58 -0.96 -6.75 11.44
CA SER A 58 0.17 -5.97 11.94
C SER A 58 0.37 -6.11 13.45
N ALA A 59 -0.72 -6.16 14.24
CA ALA A 59 -0.63 -6.36 15.68
C ALA A 59 -0.06 -7.73 16.04
N VAL A 60 -0.58 -8.80 15.43
CA VAL A 60 -0.11 -10.17 15.64
C VAL A 60 1.34 -10.34 15.16
N GLY A 61 1.66 -9.82 13.98
CA GLY A 61 3.00 -9.83 13.41
C GLY A 61 4.00 -9.12 14.31
N THR A 62 3.66 -7.92 14.79
CA THR A 62 4.53 -7.13 15.68
C THR A 62 4.75 -7.82 17.02
N ALA A 63 3.70 -8.37 17.63
CA ALA A 63 3.82 -9.10 18.89
C ALA A 63 4.71 -10.34 18.74
N GLY A 64 4.44 -11.16 17.71
CA GLY A 64 5.22 -12.37 17.42
C GLY A 64 6.68 -12.06 17.08
N GLY A 65 6.93 -11.07 16.22
CA GLY A 65 8.27 -10.70 15.82
C GLY A 65 9.05 -10.01 16.93
N THR A 66 8.41 -9.25 17.83
CA THR A 66 9.08 -8.69 19.02
C THR A 66 9.52 -9.80 19.99
N ILE A 67 8.69 -10.82 20.22
CA ILE A 67 9.05 -11.99 21.04
C ILE A 67 10.23 -12.72 20.40
N LEU A 68 10.15 -13.00 19.09
CA LEU A 68 11.23 -13.64 18.34
C LEU A 68 12.52 -12.80 18.38
N SER A 69 12.43 -11.49 18.24
CA SER A 69 13.56 -10.56 18.30
C SER A 69 14.24 -10.60 19.67
N THR A 70 13.46 -10.67 20.75
CA THR A 70 13.97 -10.77 22.13
C THR A 70 14.71 -12.08 22.32
N TRP A 71 14.14 -13.18 21.82
CA TRP A 71 14.75 -14.51 21.89
C TRP A 71 16.06 -14.60 21.10
N LEU A 72 16.09 -14.08 19.87
CA LEU A 72 17.31 -14.02 19.04
C LEU A 72 18.37 -13.12 19.69
N ALA A 73 17.97 -11.96 20.18
CA ALA A 73 18.85 -10.99 20.82
C ALA A 73 19.47 -11.52 22.12
N SER A 74 18.72 -12.30 22.91
CA SER A 74 19.22 -12.89 24.16
C SER A 74 20.26 -13.99 23.92
N LYS A 75 20.29 -14.61 22.73
CA LYS A 75 21.38 -15.53 22.31
C LYS A 75 22.60 -14.78 21.76
N ALA A 76 22.44 -13.55 21.26
CA ALA A 76 23.50 -12.78 20.63
C ALA A 76 24.42 -12.04 21.64
N LYS A 77 25.55 -12.69 21.99
CA LYS A 77 26.54 -12.11 22.90
C LYS A 77 27.50 -11.10 22.25
N SER A 78 27.78 -11.21 20.96
CA SER A 78 28.73 -10.35 20.24
C SER A 78 28.03 -9.26 19.41
N LYS A 79 28.77 -8.20 19.05
CA LYS A 79 28.28 -7.15 18.12
C LYS A 79 28.04 -7.73 16.71
N LEU A 80 28.93 -8.62 16.26
CA LEU A 80 28.82 -9.30 14.97
C LEU A 80 27.57 -10.20 14.90
N ALA A 81 27.23 -10.92 15.97
CA ALA A 81 26.01 -11.75 15.98
C ALA A 81 24.74 -10.91 15.81
N LEU A 82 24.66 -9.73 16.43
CA LEU A 82 23.53 -8.81 16.22
C LEU A 82 23.47 -8.30 14.78
N GLN A 83 24.62 -7.98 14.18
CA GLN A 83 24.67 -7.56 12.78
C GLN A 83 24.21 -8.66 11.82
N TRP A 84 24.60 -9.92 12.06
CA TRP A 84 24.12 -11.05 11.26
C TRP A 84 22.61 -11.27 11.38
N ILE A 85 22.03 -11.09 12.57
CA ILE A 85 20.56 -11.17 12.76
C ILE A 85 19.85 -10.06 11.97
N ILE A 86 20.35 -8.82 12.04
CA ILE A 86 19.81 -7.68 11.29
C ILE A 86 19.95 -7.91 9.78
N MET A 87 21.09 -8.42 9.31
CA MET A 87 21.30 -8.71 7.89
C MET A 87 20.40 -9.85 7.40
N GLY A 88 20.26 -10.93 8.17
CA GLY A 88 19.41 -12.06 7.81
C GLY A 88 17.93 -11.67 7.67
N THR A 89 17.45 -10.79 8.53
CA THR A 89 16.07 -10.28 8.45
C THR A 89 15.85 -9.38 7.23
N TYR A 90 16.81 -8.56 6.83
CA TYR A 90 16.73 -7.82 5.55
C TYR A 90 16.70 -8.74 4.34
N LEU A 91 17.49 -9.81 4.33
CA LEU A 91 17.48 -10.79 3.24
C LEU A 91 16.10 -11.45 3.10
N ILE A 92 15.46 -11.80 4.22
CA ILE A 92 14.10 -12.33 4.22
C ILE A 92 13.12 -11.28 3.68
N GLN A 93 13.25 -10.02 4.09
CA GLN A 93 12.36 -8.95 3.60
C GLN A 93 12.46 -8.73 2.09
N VAL A 94 13.69 -8.72 1.56
CA VAL A 94 13.95 -8.62 0.12
C VAL A 94 13.39 -9.82 -0.64
N ALA A 95 13.44 -11.02 -0.06
CA ALA A 95 12.86 -12.21 -0.66
C ALA A 95 11.32 -12.22 -0.65
N VAL A 96 10.69 -11.66 0.38
CA VAL A 96 9.22 -11.64 0.53
C VAL A 96 8.58 -10.52 -0.29
N ASN A 97 9.21 -9.35 -0.42
CA ASN A 97 8.67 -8.21 -1.16
C ASN A 97 8.15 -8.52 -2.58
N PRO A 98 8.89 -9.23 -3.46
CA PRO A 98 8.40 -9.52 -4.82
C PRO A 98 7.17 -10.42 -4.84
N LEU A 99 6.86 -11.17 -3.78
CA LEU A 99 5.63 -11.97 -3.71
C LEU A 99 4.39 -11.08 -3.75
N PHE A 100 4.44 -9.88 -3.18
CA PHE A 100 3.32 -8.93 -3.24
C PHE A 100 2.99 -8.46 -4.67
N LEU A 101 3.95 -8.51 -5.61
CA LEU A 101 3.72 -8.18 -7.01
C LEU A 101 2.91 -9.26 -7.75
N ILE A 102 3.04 -10.51 -7.32
CA ILE A 102 2.44 -11.66 -8.00
C ILE A 102 0.95 -11.79 -7.64
N PHE A 103 0.57 -11.48 -6.40
CA PHE A 103 -0.79 -11.69 -5.88
C PHE A 103 -1.77 -10.52 -6.14
N GLY A 104 -1.62 -9.80 -7.25
CA GLY A 104 -2.50 -8.70 -7.63
C GLY A 104 -3.85 -9.13 -8.25
N CYS A 105 -4.73 -8.16 -8.48
CA CYS A 105 -6.00 -8.31 -9.19
C CYS A 105 -6.10 -7.44 -10.45
N ASP A 106 -6.16 -7.98 -11.65
CA ASP A 106 -6.14 -7.14 -12.87
C ASP A 106 -7.38 -6.26 -13.02
N ASN A 107 -7.20 -5.11 -13.68
CA ASN A 107 -8.28 -4.18 -13.95
C ASN A 107 -9.26 -4.78 -14.97
N LYS A 108 -10.55 -4.79 -14.62
CA LYS A 108 -11.63 -5.04 -15.59
C LYS A 108 -11.76 -3.84 -16.53
N SER A 109 -12.11 -4.09 -17.79
CA SER A 109 -12.34 -3.03 -18.77
C SER A 109 -13.52 -2.14 -18.38
N VAL A 110 -13.43 -0.86 -18.74
CA VAL A 110 -14.44 0.16 -18.44
C VAL A 110 -15.06 0.65 -19.74
N TYR A 111 -16.37 0.48 -19.87
CA TYR A 111 -17.15 0.93 -21.00
C TYR A 111 -17.35 2.45 -20.94
N GLY A 112 -17.07 3.13 -22.05
CA GLY A 112 -17.22 4.59 -22.20
C GLY A 112 -15.97 5.38 -21.81
N ALA A 113 -14.93 4.71 -21.27
CA ALA A 113 -13.63 5.32 -21.06
C ALA A 113 -12.81 5.33 -22.37
N SER A 114 -11.95 6.34 -22.53
CA SER A 114 -10.96 6.40 -23.61
C SER A 114 -9.60 5.96 -23.08
N GLY A 115 -8.85 5.14 -23.83
CA GLY A 115 -7.51 4.65 -23.44
C GLY A 115 -7.38 3.12 -23.44
N SER A 116 -6.28 2.60 -22.89
CA SER A 116 -5.93 1.16 -22.96
C SER A 116 -6.88 0.22 -22.23
N ILE A 117 -7.61 0.73 -21.22
CA ILE A 117 -8.63 -0.02 -20.46
C ILE A 117 -10.07 0.32 -20.90
N GLY A 118 -10.20 1.26 -21.83
CA GLY A 118 -11.47 1.82 -22.27
C GLY A 118 -12.06 1.04 -23.44
N LEU A 119 -13.32 0.64 -23.32
CA LEU A 119 -14.07 0.05 -24.43
C LEU A 119 -15.03 1.09 -25.02
N PRO A 120 -15.04 1.27 -26.35
CA PRO A 120 -15.98 2.16 -27.00
C PRO A 120 -17.40 1.61 -26.80
N ILE A 121 -18.33 2.48 -26.40
CA ILE A 121 -19.75 2.16 -26.37
C ILE A 121 -20.36 2.71 -27.65
N ASN A 122 -21.07 1.85 -28.38
CA ASN A 122 -22.01 2.32 -29.40
C ASN A 122 -23.19 2.94 -28.67
N LEU A 123 -23.14 4.26 -28.50
CA LEU A 123 -24.19 5.04 -27.86
C LEU A 123 -25.40 5.15 -28.82
N THR A 124 -26.07 4.02 -29.07
CA THR A 124 -27.29 3.96 -29.89
C THR A 124 -28.48 4.64 -29.21
N ALA A 125 -28.38 4.94 -27.90
CA ALA A 125 -29.38 5.63 -27.10
C ALA A 125 -29.00 7.09 -26.84
N GLY A 126 -29.04 7.95 -27.87
CA GLY A 126 -29.41 9.38 -27.84
C GLY A 126 -28.98 10.36 -26.72
N CYS A 127 -28.03 10.04 -25.84
CA CYS A 127 -27.66 10.89 -24.72
C CYS A 127 -26.27 11.50 -24.93
N ASP A 128 -26.15 12.83 -24.92
CA ASP A 128 -24.85 13.49 -24.84
C ASP A 128 -24.32 13.41 -23.40
N CYS A 129 -23.43 12.45 -23.14
CA CYS A 129 -22.86 12.20 -21.82
C CYS A 129 -21.56 12.99 -21.55
N SER A 130 -21.15 13.92 -22.44
CA SER A 130 -19.89 14.66 -22.33
C SER A 130 -19.77 15.51 -21.06
N ASN A 131 -20.88 15.98 -20.48
CA ASN A 131 -20.90 16.76 -19.23
C ASN A 131 -21.34 15.94 -18.00
N SER A 132 -21.46 14.61 -18.12
CA SER A 132 -21.87 13.78 -16.98
C SER A 132 -20.73 13.66 -15.97
N LYS A 133 -21.05 13.79 -14.67
CA LYS A 133 -20.09 13.54 -13.60
C LYS A 133 -19.62 12.09 -13.69
N GLN A 134 -18.32 11.87 -13.65
CA GLN A 134 -17.74 10.54 -13.68
C GLN A 134 -18.06 9.83 -12.38
N LEU A 135 -18.85 8.76 -12.48
CA LEU A 135 -19.20 7.92 -11.35
C LEU A 135 -19.12 6.49 -11.85
N LEU A 136 -18.00 5.82 -11.58
CA LEU A 136 -17.85 4.43 -11.98
C LEU A 136 -18.97 3.61 -11.38
N SER A 137 -19.58 2.79 -12.22
CA SER A 137 -20.78 2.06 -11.86
C SER A 137 -20.76 0.65 -12.45
N CYS A 138 -21.19 -0.30 -11.66
CA CYS A 138 -21.29 -1.71 -12.01
C CYS A 138 -22.69 -2.02 -12.55
N GLY A 139 -22.76 -2.53 -13.78
CA GLY A 139 -24.01 -3.06 -14.33
C GLY A 139 -24.33 -4.46 -13.82
N ASP A 140 -25.61 -4.82 -13.84
CA ASP A 140 -26.07 -6.19 -13.56
C ASP A 140 -25.44 -7.24 -14.51
N ASP A 141 -24.87 -6.79 -15.65
CA ASP A 141 -24.11 -7.60 -16.60
C ASP A 141 -22.66 -7.89 -16.16
N GLY A 142 -22.23 -7.37 -15.00
CA GLY A 142 -20.90 -7.57 -14.45
C GLY A 142 -19.81 -6.71 -15.08
N ASN A 143 -20.19 -5.74 -15.91
CA ASN A 143 -19.29 -4.81 -16.58
C ASN A 143 -19.27 -3.44 -15.89
N ASN A 144 -18.12 -2.75 -15.95
CA ASN A 144 -17.96 -1.42 -15.40
C ASN A 144 -18.24 -0.35 -16.45
N TYR A 145 -18.97 0.70 -16.08
CA TYR A 145 -19.29 1.84 -16.93
C TYR A 145 -18.72 3.13 -16.33
N LEU A 146 -18.26 4.04 -17.18
CA LEU A 146 -17.66 5.33 -16.76
C LEU A 146 -18.66 6.22 -16.00
N SER A 147 -19.93 6.17 -16.38
CA SER A 147 -21.03 6.83 -15.68
C SER A 147 -22.35 6.10 -15.95
N PRO A 148 -23.39 6.28 -15.12
CA PRO A 148 -24.72 5.72 -15.39
C PRO A 148 -25.34 6.24 -16.69
N CYS A 149 -24.90 7.42 -17.18
CA CYS A 149 -25.29 7.95 -18.49
C CYS A 149 -24.76 7.08 -19.63
N HIS A 150 -23.51 6.60 -19.53
CA HIS A 150 -22.92 5.69 -20.52
C HIS A 150 -23.61 4.32 -20.56
N ALA A 151 -24.21 3.90 -19.44
CA ALA A 151 -25.07 2.72 -19.39
C ALA A 151 -26.52 2.98 -19.87
N GLY A 152 -26.86 4.22 -20.25
CA GLY A 152 -28.19 4.59 -20.78
C GLY A 152 -29.31 4.49 -19.74
N CYS A 153 -29.02 4.73 -18.46
CA CYS A 153 -30.01 4.67 -17.39
C CYS A 153 -30.88 5.93 -17.33
N THR A 154 -32.20 5.76 -17.22
CA THR A 154 -33.17 6.88 -17.14
C THR A 154 -33.89 6.96 -15.79
N GLY A 155 -33.86 5.90 -14.99
CA GLY A 155 -34.46 5.85 -13.66
C GLY A 155 -33.44 5.85 -12.53
N VAL A 156 -33.85 6.36 -11.36
CA VAL A 156 -33.07 6.29 -10.12
C VAL A 156 -33.99 5.77 -9.01
N ASN A 157 -33.58 4.70 -8.34
CA ASN A 157 -34.24 4.16 -7.16
C ASN A 157 -33.25 4.13 -5.98
N GLY A 158 -33.29 5.18 -5.16
CA GLY A 158 -32.33 5.36 -4.07
C GLY A 158 -30.90 5.55 -4.59
N LYS A 159 -30.03 4.56 -4.33
CA LYS A 159 -28.64 4.54 -4.82
C LYS A 159 -28.46 3.75 -6.11
N ILE A 160 -29.51 3.08 -6.61
CA ILE A 160 -29.45 2.20 -7.78
C ILE A 160 -30.04 2.93 -8.97
N PHE A 161 -29.34 2.91 -10.11
CA PHE A 161 -29.83 3.42 -11.37
C PHE A 161 -30.59 2.30 -12.08
N THR A 162 -31.78 2.59 -12.62
CA THR A 162 -32.66 1.59 -13.24
C THR A 162 -33.05 2.02 -14.65
N HIS A 163 -33.63 1.09 -15.42
CA HIS A 163 -34.00 1.30 -16.83
C HIS A 163 -32.81 1.66 -17.72
N CYS A 164 -31.70 0.93 -17.55
CA CYS A 164 -30.49 1.07 -18.34
C CYS A 164 -30.61 0.27 -19.63
N GLN A 165 -30.58 0.96 -20.77
CA GLN A 165 -30.71 0.34 -22.11
C GLN A 165 -29.35 0.13 -22.80
N GLY A 166 -28.27 0.72 -22.27
CA GLY A 166 -26.91 0.66 -22.84
C GLY A 166 -26.03 -0.45 -22.26
N LEU A 167 -26.62 -1.44 -21.57
CA LEU A 167 -25.89 -2.61 -21.07
C LEU A 167 -25.51 -3.54 -22.22
N VAL A 168 -24.30 -4.11 -22.18
CA VAL A 168 -23.82 -5.05 -23.21
C VAL A 168 -24.66 -6.32 -23.23
N ASN A 169 -25.14 -6.76 -22.06
CA ASN A 169 -25.98 -7.94 -21.93
C ASN A 169 -27.22 -7.66 -21.06
N SER A 170 -28.25 -7.10 -21.67
CA SER A 170 -29.52 -6.72 -21.02
C SER A 170 -30.35 -7.90 -20.49
N SER A 171 -29.91 -9.15 -20.71
CA SER A 171 -30.57 -10.36 -20.25
C SER A 171 -30.40 -10.60 -18.74
N PHE A 172 -29.34 -10.05 -18.14
CA PHE A 172 -28.99 -10.24 -16.73
C PHE A 172 -29.65 -9.22 -15.79
N GLY A 173 -30.14 -8.11 -16.34
CA GLY A 173 -30.78 -7.04 -15.59
C GLY A 173 -30.77 -5.73 -16.36
N THR A 174 -31.43 -4.71 -15.80
CA THR A 174 -31.46 -3.34 -16.35
C THR A 174 -31.07 -2.30 -15.31
N SER A 175 -30.37 -2.72 -14.26
CA SER A 175 -29.93 -1.86 -13.18
C SER A 175 -28.41 -1.72 -13.16
N VAL A 176 -27.96 -0.60 -12.59
CA VAL A 176 -26.57 -0.24 -12.43
C VAL A 176 -26.39 0.32 -11.02
N THR A 177 -25.35 -0.14 -10.34
CA THR A 177 -25.01 0.27 -8.97
C THR A 177 -23.74 1.11 -8.95
N PRO A 178 -23.61 2.12 -8.06
CA PRO A 178 -22.41 2.91 -7.96
C PRO A 178 -21.27 2.08 -7.35
N GLY A 179 -20.07 2.19 -7.94
CA GLY A 179 -18.89 1.42 -7.58
C GLY A 179 -18.40 0.51 -8.70
N LEU A 180 -17.25 -0.12 -8.48
CA LEU A 180 -16.71 -1.14 -9.37
C LEU A 180 -17.37 -2.48 -9.11
N CYS A 181 -17.59 -3.26 -10.17
CA CYS A 181 -18.07 -4.64 -10.02
C CYS A 181 -17.11 -5.47 -9.18
N SER A 182 -17.66 -6.39 -8.38
CA SER A 182 -16.86 -7.37 -7.67
C SER A 182 -15.95 -8.10 -8.66
N THR A 183 -14.68 -8.21 -8.27
CA THR A 183 -13.70 -9.01 -8.99
C THR A 183 -13.50 -10.26 -8.15
N ASP A 184 -13.54 -11.45 -8.75
CA ASP A 184 -13.35 -12.73 -8.06
C ASP A 184 -11.87 -12.89 -7.64
N CYS A 185 -11.44 -12.05 -6.70
CA CYS A 185 -10.06 -11.93 -6.27
C CYS A 185 -9.91 -11.94 -4.74
N HIS A 186 -10.90 -12.51 -4.06
CA HIS A 186 -10.90 -12.62 -2.61
C HIS A 186 -9.78 -13.55 -2.10
N ASP A 187 -9.44 -14.59 -2.86
CA ASP A 187 -8.34 -15.51 -2.50
C ASP A 187 -6.98 -14.82 -2.51
N ASN A 188 -6.72 -13.96 -3.50
CA ASN A 188 -5.49 -13.16 -3.56
C ASN A 188 -5.44 -12.13 -2.42
N PHE A 189 -6.59 -11.54 -2.06
CA PHE A 189 -6.68 -10.67 -0.88
C PHE A 189 -6.29 -11.41 0.40
N LEU A 190 -6.78 -12.63 0.60
CA LEU A 190 -6.43 -13.44 1.78
C LEU A 190 -4.92 -13.76 1.81
N LEU A 191 -4.34 -14.15 0.68
CA LEU A 191 -2.90 -14.40 0.56
C LEU A 191 -2.08 -13.14 0.86
N TYR A 192 -2.50 -11.98 0.36
CA TYR A 192 -1.86 -10.70 0.66
C TYR A 192 -1.89 -10.39 2.15
N VAL A 193 -3.02 -10.61 2.83
CA VAL A 193 -3.17 -10.41 4.28
C VAL A 193 -2.22 -11.32 5.07
N ILE A 194 -2.05 -12.58 4.65
CA ILE A 194 -1.10 -13.51 5.29
C ILE A 194 0.35 -13.04 5.08
N LEU A 195 0.73 -12.70 3.84
CA LEU A 195 2.07 -12.20 3.52
C LEU A 195 2.39 -10.90 4.27
N HIS A 196 1.39 -10.03 4.43
CA HIS A 196 1.49 -8.82 5.24
C HIS A 196 1.83 -9.14 6.70
N GLY A 197 1.15 -10.12 7.31
CA GLY A 197 1.49 -10.58 8.66
C GLY A 197 2.93 -11.09 8.77
N VAL A 198 3.41 -11.85 7.78
CA VAL A 198 4.80 -12.34 7.73
C VAL A 198 5.79 -11.17 7.61
N GLN A 199 5.50 -10.19 6.76
CA GLN A 199 6.32 -8.98 6.63
C GLN A 199 6.46 -8.26 7.98
N TYR A 200 5.36 -8.02 8.69
CA TYR A 200 5.40 -7.36 10.01
C TYR A 200 6.15 -8.17 11.07
N LEU A 201 6.05 -9.51 11.01
CA LEU A 201 6.80 -10.40 11.89
C LEU A 201 8.30 -10.28 11.66
N VAL A 202 8.75 -10.26 10.39
CA VAL A 202 10.16 -10.14 10.03
C VAL A 202 10.69 -8.74 10.39
N GLU A 203 9.92 -7.69 10.09
CA GLU A 203 10.30 -6.30 10.36
C GLU A 203 10.49 -6.05 11.86
N SER A 204 9.51 -6.41 12.69
CA SER A 204 9.60 -6.28 14.15
C SER A 204 10.69 -7.17 14.76
N GLY A 205 11.04 -8.27 14.08
CA GLY A 205 12.21 -9.10 14.35
C GLY A 205 13.53 -8.34 14.46
N THR A 206 13.66 -7.21 13.77
CA THR A 206 14.88 -6.39 13.71
C THR A 206 14.99 -5.35 14.81
N MET A 207 13.88 -5.00 15.46
CA MET A 207 13.79 -3.84 16.32
C MET A 207 14.74 -3.95 17.51
N ILE A 208 14.65 -5.02 18.30
CA ILE A 208 15.49 -5.21 19.49
C ILE A 208 16.97 -5.37 19.15
N PRO A 209 17.39 -6.22 18.17
CA PRO A 209 18.78 -6.31 17.77
C PRO A 209 19.39 -4.96 17.34
N ARG A 210 18.62 -4.14 16.61
CA ARG A 210 19.07 -2.80 16.16
C ARG A 210 19.29 -1.88 17.35
N TRP A 211 18.35 -1.81 18.29
CA TRP A 211 18.51 -1.03 19.52
C TRP A 211 19.71 -1.50 20.36
N LEU A 212 19.88 -2.80 20.55
CA LEU A 212 21.02 -3.35 21.31
C LEU A 212 22.36 -3.08 20.62
N LEU A 213 22.41 -3.14 19.29
CA LEU A 213 23.62 -2.82 18.54
C LEU A 213 24.01 -1.35 18.78
N MET A 214 23.04 -0.42 18.71
CA MET A 214 23.27 1.00 19.00
C MET A 214 23.84 1.21 20.41
N LEU A 215 23.25 0.57 21.42
CA LEU A 215 23.71 0.69 22.81
C LEU A 215 25.11 0.08 23.05
N ARG A 216 25.53 -0.88 22.23
CA ARG A 216 26.85 -1.54 22.30
C ARG A 216 27.94 -0.81 21.51
N ILE A 217 27.59 0.04 20.54
CA ILE A 217 28.58 0.82 19.77
C ILE A 217 28.84 2.21 20.38
N VAL A 218 27.86 2.78 21.09
CA VAL A 218 27.96 4.12 21.69
C VAL A 218 28.38 4.04 23.15
N GLU A 219 29.21 4.99 23.59
CA GLU A 219 29.58 5.15 25.00
C GLU A 219 28.34 5.48 25.87
N PRO A 220 28.27 5.01 27.13
CA PRO A 220 27.09 5.20 27.98
C PRO A 220 26.60 6.65 28.10
N GLN A 221 27.53 7.60 28.14
CA GLN A 221 27.26 9.04 28.22
C GLN A 221 26.60 9.63 26.97
N ASP A 222 26.82 9.03 25.79
CA ASP A 222 26.36 9.55 24.50
C ASP A 222 25.10 8.81 23.99
N ARG A 223 24.59 7.80 24.72
CA ARG A 223 23.44 6.95 24.30
C ARG A 223 22.14 7.72 24.05
N GLY A 224 21.82 8.67 24.94
CA GLY A 224 20.63 9.51 24.78
C GLY A 224 20.73 10.36 23.51
N PHE A 225 21.88 11.00 23.30
CA PHE A 225 22.12 11.81 22.11
C PHE A 225 22.10 10.97 20.82
N ALA A 226 22.71 9.79 20.82
CA ALA A 226 22.71 8.86 19.68
C ALA A 226 21.29 8.42 19.30
N THR A 227 20.47 8.11 20.32
CA THR A 227 19.07 7.72 20.14
C THR A 227 18.26 8.86 19.53
N SER A 228 18.39 10.08 20.08
CA SER A 228 17.73 11.26 19.53
C SER A 228 18.14 11.53 18.09
N PHE A 229 19.43 11.38 17.78
CA PHE A 229 19.94 11.56 16.42
C PHE A 229 19.35 10.52 15.46
N PHE A 230 19.27 9.25 15.87
CA PHE A 230 18.66 8.18 15.09
C PHE A 230 17.17 8.45 14.78
N ILE A 231 16.40 8.85 15.79
CA ILE A 231 14.97 9.19 15.63
C ILE A 231 14.80 10.45 14.78
N PHE A 232 15.69 11.43 14.91
CA PHE A 232 15.67 12.64 14.09
C PHE A 232 15.80 12.31 12.60
N PHE A 233 16.76 11.45 12.23
CA PHE A 233 16.93 11.01 10.83
C PHE A 233 15.78 10.13 10.32
N TYR A 234 15.17 9.34 11.19
CA TYR A 234 13.95 8.60 10.83
C TYR A 234 12.80 9.55 10.46
N ASN A 235 12.56 10.59 11.25
CA ASN A 235 11.46 11.52 11.01
C ASN A 235 11.71 12.44 9.81
N ILE A 236 12.94 12.93 9.61
CA ILE A 236 13.24 13.83 8.50
C ILE A 236 13.06 13.14 7.14
N MET A 237 13.33 11.84 7.05
CA MET A 237 13.14 11.03 5.84
C MET A 237 11.69 10.59 5.62
N SER A 238 10.85 10.66 6.65
CA SER A 238 9.41 10.39 6.56
C SER A 238 8.65 11.46 5.78
N ILE A 239 9.08 12.73 5.87
CA ILE A 239 8.46 13.88 5.18
C ILE A 239 8.53 13.76 3.64
N PRO A 240 9.70 13.56 3.01
CA PRO A 240 9.76 13.42 1.55
C PRO A 240 9.07 12.16 1.05
N SER A 241 8.95 11.14 1.90
CA SER A 241 8.29 9.89 1.54
C SER A 241 6.83 10.08 1.13
N SER A 242 6.03 10.77 1.94
CA SER A 242 4.61 10.97 1.62
C SER A 242 4.41 11.73 0.30
N ASN A 243 5.29 12.68 -0.01
CA ASN A 243 5.25 13.42 -1.27
C ASN A 243 5.60 12.53 -2.47
N VAL A 244 6.67 11.73 -2.36
CA VAL A 244 7.11 10.82 -3.44
C VAL A 244 6.05 9.75 -3.72
N PHE A 245 5.54 9.09 -2.68
CA PHE A 245 4.49 8.08 -2.85
C PHE A 245 3.16 8.68 -3.32
N GLY A 246 2.83 9.92 -2.91
CA GLY A 246 1.68 10.64 -3.44
C GLY A 246 1.78 10.86 -4.95
N GLN A 247 2.93 11.34 -5.44
CA GLN A 247 3.16 11.51 -6.87
C GLN A 247 3.09 10.18 -7.65
N PHE A 248 3.60 9.08 -7.09
CA PHE A 248 3.49 7.77 -7.72
C PHE A 248 2.03 7.32 -7.88
N ILE A 249 1.21 7.55 -6.86
CA ILE A 249 -0.23 7.21 -6.89
C ILE A 249 -0.97 8.09 -7.89
N ASP A 250 -0.70 9.39 -7.91
CA ASP A 250 -1.29 10.34 -8.86
C ASP A 250 -0.94 9.96 -10.31
N ASN A 251 0.32 9.59 -10.57
CA ASN A 251 0.77 9.14 -11.89
C ASN A 251 0.13 7.80 -12.33
N ALA A 252 -0.32 6.99 -11.39
CA ALA A 252 -1.03 5.75 -11.68
C ALA A 252 -2.52 5.96 -11.96
N CYS A 253 -3.04 7.17 -11.85
CA CYS A 253 -4.45 7.46 -12.12
C CYS A 253 -4.80 7.29 -13.61
N LEU A 254 -5.88 6.56 -13.90
CA LEU A 254 -6.44 6.37 -15.24
C LEU A 254 -7.61 7.31 -15.52
N ILE A 255 -8.45 7.57 -14.51
CA ILE A 255 -9.68 8.36 -14.66
C ILE A 255 -9.74 9.43 -13.56
N TRP A 256 -9.68 10.70 -13.97
CA TRP A 256 -9.70 11.88 -13.10
C TRP A 256 -11.09 12.54 -13.06
N ASP A 257 -11.68 12.67 -11.87
CA ASP A 257 -12.87 13.49 -11.61
C ASP A 257 -12.46 14.75 -10.83
N GLY A 258 -11.88 15.71 -11.56
CA GLY A 258 -11.34 16.94 -10.98
C GLY A 258 -10.09 16.69 -10.13
N GLN A 259 -10.24 16.77 -8.80
CA GLN A 259 -9.13 16.61 -7.83
C GLN A 259 -9.02 15.19 -7.26
N VAL A 260 -9.98 14.31 -7.53
CA VAL A 260 -9.98 12.93 -7.01
C VAL A 260 -9.85 11.96 -8.18
N CYS A 261 -8.93 11.01 -8.05
CA CYS A 261 -8.82 9.91 -8.99
C CYS A 261 -9.85 8.83 -8.68
N ASN A 262 -10.69 8.50 -9.66
CA ASN A 262 -11.76 7.51 -9.53
C ASN A 262 -11.33 6.09 -9.92
N LEU A 263 -10.31 5.94 -10.75
CA LEU A 263 -9.77 4.63 -11.13
C LEU A 263 -8.26 4.69 -11.31
N TYR A 264 -7.55 3.78 -10.64
CA TYR A 264 -6.10 3.65 -10.74
C TYR A 264 -5.70 2.44 -11.59
N ASN A 265 -4.51 2.53 -12.18
CA ASN A 265 -3.84 1.41 -12.82
C ASN A 265 -3.19 0.52 -11.75
N ARG A 266 -3.80 -0.63 -11.49
CA ARG A 266 -3.35 -1.60 -10.49
C ARG A 266 -1.92 -2.10 -10.76
N ASP A 267 -1.54 -2.34 -12.02
CA ASP A 267 -0.18 -2.77 -12.37
C ASP A 267 0.90 -1.70 -12.17
N SER A 268 0.54 -0.43 -12.37
CA SER A 268 1.45 0.67 -12.12
C SER A 268 1.67 0.88 -10.62
N ILE A 269 0.61 0.76 -9.81
CA ILE A 269 0.73 0.87 -8.36
C ILE A 269 1.50 -0.32 -7.78
N ARG A 270 1.23 -1.55 -8.23
CA ARG A 270 2.00 -2.74 -7.84
C ARG A 270 3.49 -2.52 -8.02
N ARG A 271 3.92 -2.04 -9.19
CA ARG A 271 5.36 -1.83 -9.49
C ARG A 271 6.01 -0.69 -8.71
N ALA A 272 5.21 0.23 -8.14
CA ALA A 272 5.72 1.36 -7.38
C ALA A 272 5.86 1.06 -5.87
N LEU A 273 5.20 0.01 -5.37
CA LEU A 273 5.21 -0.45 -3.98
C LEU A 273 6.16 -1.65 -3.77
#